data_AF-A0A495R0W8-F1
#
_entry.id   AF-A0A495R0W8-F1
#
_cell.length_a   1.000
_cell.length_b   1.000
_cell.length_c   1.000
_cell.angle_alpha   90.00
_cell.angle_beta   90.00
_cell.angle_gamma   90.00
#
_symmetry.space_group_name_H-M   'P 1'
#
loop_
_entity.id
_entity.type
_entity.pdbx_description
1 polymer ?
#
loop_
_entity_poly.entity_id
_entity_poly.type
_entity_poly.pdbx_seq_one_letter_code
_entity_poly.pdbx_strand_id
1 'polypeptide(L)'
;MPSTRDTWVWYGLATLFVLVPGCAALSRVGMELVISSGSAGEGSLGTFLGAFALTVLASWAGVLFSLLLTVALFLDSRHLRQTDGDWTPTPLYALAGIAHAVGATLLAAFAVSVPVIGYYLYRRRR
;
A
#
# COMPACT_ATOMS: atom_id res chain seq x y z
N MET A 1 28.90 -0.61 5.20
CA MET A 1 27.96 -1.32 4.30
C MET A 1 26.66 -1.55 5.06
N PRO A 2 25.48 -1.35 4.46
CA PRO A 2 24.20 -1.64 5.12
C PRO A 2 24.13 -3.11 5.52
N SER A 3 23.52 -3.41 6.66
CA SER A 3 23.32 -4.82 7.06
C SER A 3 22.34 -5.50 6.09
N THR A 4 22.43 -6.83 5.97
CA THR A 4 21.45 -7.60 5.17
C THR A 4 20.03 -7.37 5.67
N ARG A 5 19.83 -7.27 6.99
CA ARG A 5 18.52 -6.95 7.60
C ARG A 5 17.98 -5.60 7.15
N ASP A 6 18.79 -4.54 7.15
CA ASP A 6 18.33 -3.19 6.75
C ASP A 6 17.85 -3.16 5.31
N THR A 7 18.55 -3.91 4.46
CA THR A 7 18.22 -4.08 3.05
C THR A 7 16.87 -4.78 2.88
N TRP A 8 16.62 -5.87 3.60
CA TRP A 8 15.33 -6.58 3.57
C TRP A 8 14.16 -5.73 4.06
N VAL A 9 14.33 -4.98 5.15
CA VAL A 9 13.28 -4.09 5.66
C VAL A 9 12.95 -2.99 4.65
N TRP A 10 13.96 -2.43 3.98
CA TRP A 10 13.72 -1.42 2.94
C TRP A 10 12.90 -1.99 1.77
N TYR A 11 13.26 -3.17 1.27
CA TYR A 11 12.50 -3.81 0.20
C TYR A 11 11.09 -4.21 0.64
N GLY A 12 10.91 -4.64 1.89
CA GLY A 12 9.59 -4.91 2.46
C GLY A 12 8.69 -3.67 2.46
N LEU A 13 9.20 -2.53 2.95
CA LEU A 13 8.46 -1.27 2.93
C LEU A 13 8.16 -0.78 1.51
N ALA A 14 9.13 -0.86 0.60
CA ALA A 14 8.95 -0.48 -0.80
C ALA A 14 7.91 -1.37 -1.51
N THR A 15 7.91 -2.67 -1.21
CA THR A 15 6.93 -3.62 -1.75
C THR A 15 5.53 -3.31 -1.24
N LEU A 16 5.37 -3.09 0.07
CA LEU A 16 4.09 -2.72 0.66
C LEU A 16 3.56 -1.39 0.10
N PHE A 17 4.45 -0.41 -0.09
CA PHE A 17 4.11 0.87 -0.71
C PHE A 17 3.52 0.71 -2.12
N VAL A 18 4.05 -0.20 -2.95
CA VAL A 18 3.54 -0.42 -4.32
C VAL A 18 2.30 -1.33 -4.34
N LEU A 19 2.21 -2.30 -3.43
CA LEU A 19 1.11 -3.26 -3.39
C LEU A 19 -0.24 -2.59 -3.08
N VAL A 20 -0.27 -1.58 -2.21
CA VAL A 20 -1.51 -0.89 -1.84
C VAL A 20 -2.25 -0.29 -3.05
N PRO A 21 -1.63 0.57 -3.89
CA PRO A 21 -2.27 1.09 -5.09
C PRO A 21 -2.49 0.01 -6.16
N GLY A 22 -1.62 -1.01 -6.23
CA GLY A 22 -1.81 -2.15 -7.12
C GLY A 22 -3.10 -2.92 -6.83
N CYS A 23 -3.36 -3.22 -5.56
CA CYS A 23 -4.60 -3.84 -5.09
C CYS A 23 -5.82 -2.95 -5.36
N ALA A 24 -5.71 -1.64 -5.14
CA ALA A 24 -6.80 -0.70 -5.45
C ALA A 24 -7.13 -0.68 -6.94
N ALA A 25 -6.12 -0.65 -7.82
CA ALA A 25 -6.31 -0.70 -9.27
C ALA A 25 -6.96 -2.02 -9.69
N LEU A 26 -6.49 -3.15 -9.16
CA LEU A 26 -7.04 -4.48 -9.45
C LEU A 26 -8.51 -4.60 -9.00
N SER A 27 -8.84 -4.03 -7.85
CA SER A 27 -10.22 -3.96 -7.35
C SER A 27 -11.13 -3.15 -8.28
N ARG A 28 -10.67 -2.00 -8.79
CA ARG A 28 -11.43 -1.18 -9.75
C ARG A 28 -11.67 -1.91 -11.07
N VAL A 29 -10.65 -2.57 -11.62
CA VAL A 29 -10.78 -3.40 -12.82
C VAL A 29 -11.79 -4.53 -12.60
N GLY A 30 -11.71 -5.22 -11.45
CA GLY A 30 -12.69 -6.24 -11.08
C GLY A 30 -14.12 -5.69 -11.04
N MET A 31 -14.32 -4.50 -10.46
CA MET A 31 -15.63 -3.87 -10.37
C MET A 31 -16.21 -3.52 -11.75
N GLU A 32 -15.38 -2.97 -12.65
CA GLU A 32 -15.79 -2.67 -14.04
C GLU A 32 -16.22 -3.95 -14.79
N LEU A 33 -15.53 -5.07 -14.54
CA LEU A 33 -15.89 -6.38 -15.09
C LEU A 33 -17.22 -6.91 -14.52
N VAL A 34 -17.49 -6.69 -13.23
CA VAL A 34 -18.77 -7.04 -12.61
C VAL A 34 -19.92 -6.25 -13.24
N ILE A 35 -19.76 -4.93 -13.37
CA ILE A 35 -20.79 -4.03 -13.92
C ILE A 35 -21.07 -4.38 -15.39
N SER A 36 -20.02 -4.54 -16.20
CA SER A 36 -20.17 -4.89 -17.62
C SER A 36 -20.85 -6.25 -17.80
N SER A 37 -20.43 -7.27 -17.04
CA SER A 37 -21.03 -8.62 -17.10
C SER A 37 -22.50 -8.65 -16.70
N GLY A 38 -22.89 -7.85 -15.69
CA GLY A 38 -24.28 -7.74 -15.24
C GLY A 38 -25.17 -6.95 -16.21
N SER A 39 -24.63 -5.92 -16.86
CA SER A 39 -25.38 -5.05 -17.78
C SER A 39 -25.65 -5.69 -19.15
N ALA A 40 -24.75 -6.55 -19.63
CA ALA A 40 -24.84 -7.13 -20.97
C ALA A 40 -25.85 -8.29 -21.06
N GLY A 41 -26.28 -8.90 -19.94
CA GLY A 41 -27.11 -10.12 -19.95
C GLY A 41 -26.44 -11.36 -20.58
N GLU A 42 -25.28 -11.18 -21.23
CA GLU A 42 -24.49 -12.18 -21.95
C GLU A 42 -23.30 -12.71 -21.13
N GLY A 43 -23.01 -12.10 -19.97
CA GLY A 43 -21.88 -12.49 -19.13
C GLY A 43 -22.08 -13.89 -18.52
N SER A 44 -21.11 -14.78 -18.71
CA SER A 44 -21.15 -16.09 -18.03
C SER A 44 -21.13 -15.90 -16.51
N LEU A 45 -21.93 -16.69 -15.78
CA LEU A 45 -21.96 -16.65 -14.30
C LEU A 45 -20.55 -16.79 -13.70
N GLY A 46 -19.69 -17.58 -14.32
CA GLY A 46 -18.29 -17.74 -13.91
C GLY A 46 -17.48 -16.44 -14.01
N THR A 47 -17.65 -15.67 -15.09
CA THR A 47 -16.99 -14.37 -15.26
C THR A 47 -17.44 -13.38 -14.18
N PHE A 48 -18.74 -13.32 -13.91
CA PHE A 48 -19.29 -12.46 -12.86
C PHE A 48 -18.72 -12.81 -11.48
N LEU A 49 -18.77 -14.10 -11.10
CA LEU A 49 -18.26 -14.56 -9.81
C LEU A 49 -16.75 -14.36 -9.69
N GLY A 50 -16.00 -14.59 -10.76
CA GLY A 50 -14.56 -14.38 -10.80
C GLY A 50 -14.18 -12.91 -10.62
N ALA A 51 -14.85 -12.00 -11.34
CA ALA A 51 -14.64 -10.56 -11.21
C ALA A 51 -15.04 -10.03 -9.82
N PHE A 52 -16.14 -10.53 -9.27
CA PHE A 52 -16.56 -10.20 -7.90
C PHE A 52 -15.53 -10.67 -6.86
N ALA A 53 -15.09 -11.93 -6.94
CA ALA A 53 -14.06 -12.46 -6.05
C ALA A 53 -12.75 -11.68 -6.16
N LEU A 54 -12.30 -11.36 -7.38
CA LEU A 54 -11.13 -10.53 -7.63
C LEU A 54 -11.25 -9.17 -6.94
N THR A 55 -12.39 -8.51 -7.11
CA THR A 55 -12.68 -7.20 -6.49
C THR A 55 -12.57 -7.25 -4.98
N VAL A 56 -13.25 -8.22 -4.35
CA VAL A 56 -13.28 -8.38 -2.91
C VAL A 56 -11.89 -8.71 -2.36
N LEU A 57 -11.22 -9.70 -2.95
CA LEU A 57 -9.88 -10.13 -2.52
C LEU A 57 -8.86 -9.01 -2.68
N ALA A 58 -8.86 -8.32 -3.82
CA ALA A 58 -7.96 -7.18 -4.04
C ALA A 58 -8.24 -6.04 -3.06
N SER A 59 -9.51 -5.74 -2.78
CA SER A 59 -9.88 -4.71 -1.81
C SER A 59 -9.37 -5.03 -0.40
N TRP A 60 -9.63 -6.25 0.10
CA TRP A 60 -9.18 -6.65 1.44
C TRP A 60 -7.66 -6.81 1.53
N ALA A 61 -7.01 -7.30 0.48
CA ALA A 61 -5.56 -7.32 0.39
C ALA A 61 -4.96 -5.91 0.46
N GLY A 62 -5.55 -4.93 -0.23
CA GLY A 62 -5.14 -3.53 -0.16
C GLY A 62 -5.22 -2.96 1.26
N VAL A 63 -6.33 -3.23 1.97
CA VAL A 63 -6.50 -2.83 3.38
C VAL A 63 -5.42 -3.47 4.25
N LEU A 64 -5.22 -4.79 4.13
CA LEU A 64 -4.21 -5.52 4.88
C LEU A 64 -2.81 -4.97 4.64
N PHE A 65 -2.41 -4.78 3.39
CA PHE A 65 -1.08 -4.25 3.05
C PHE A 65 -0.90 -2.82 3.55
N SER A 66 -1.95 -2.01 3.58
CA SER A 66 -1.85 -0.66 4.12
C SER A 66 -1.70 -0.63 5.64
N LEU A 67 -2.35 -1.55 6.36
CA LEU A 67 -2.15 -1.73 7.80
C LEU A 67 -0.72 -2.21 8.09
N LEU A 68 -0.24 -3.19 7.33
CA LEU A 68 1.14 -3.68 7.45
C LEU A 68 2.15 -2.56 7.17
N LEU A 69 1.94 -1.75 6.13
CA LEU A 69 2.78 -0.59 5.81
C LEU A 69 2.81 0.42 6.98
N THR A 70 1.64 0.71 7.54
CA THR A 70 1.50 1.64 8.67
C THR A 70 2.26 1.15 9.90
N VAL A 71 2.04 -0.11 10.29
CA VAL A 71 2.72 -0.74 11.43
C VAL A 71 4.23 -0.82 11.18
N ALA A 72 4.65 -1.20 9.97
CA ALA A 72 6.05 -1.29 9.61
C ALA A 72 6.74 0.08 9.68
N LEU A 73 6.13 1.15 9.14
CA LEU A 73 6.67 2.51 9.26
C LEU A 73 6.75 2.98 10.71
N PHE A 74 5.76 2.64 11.54
CA PHE A 74 5.76 2.99 12.97
C PHE A 74 6.90 2.29 13.73
N LEU A 75 7.03 0.98 13.56
CA LEU A 75 8.05 0.18 14.25
C LEU A 75 9.46 0.53 13.76
N ASP A 76 9.63 0.69 12.44
CA ASP A 76 10.90 1.04 11.83
C ASP A 76 11.37 2.44 12.26
N SER A 77 10.49 3.45 12.22
CA SER A 77 10.84 4.79 12.69
C SER A 77 11.14 4.84 14.19
N ARG A 78 10.42 4.06 15.01
CA ARG A 78 10.72 3.93 16.44
C ARG A 78 12.09 3.29 16.68
N HIS A 79 12.42 2.24 15.92
CA HIS A 79 13.71 1.58 16.00
C HIS A 79 14.85 2.52 15.60
N LEU A 80 14.71 3.24 14.48
CA LEU A 80 15.71 4.19 13.99
C LEU A 80 15.95 5.37 14.94
N ARG A 81 14.97 5.75 15.78
CA ARG A 81 15.17 6.76 16.83
C ARG A 81 16.02 6.28 18.00
N GLN A 82 16.15 4.97 18.18
CA GLN A 82 16.96 4.39 19.26
C GLN A 82 18.40 4.10 18.81
N THR A 83 18.67 4.22 17.51
CA THR A 83 19.99 4.06 16.92
C THR A 83 20.63 5.41 16.66
N ASP A 84 21.93 5.56 16.91
CA ASP A 84 22.68 6.74 16.52
C ASP A 84 22.85 6.75 14.99
N GLY A 85 22.10 7.60 14.31
CA GLY A 85 22.15 7.75 12.86
C GLY A 85 21.91 9.20 12.44
N ASP A 86 22.37 9.51 11.23
CA ASP A 86 22.35 10.87 10.66
C ASP A 86 20.92 11.41 10.39
N TRP A 87 19.91 10.56 10.51
CA TRP A 87 18.51 10.91 10.33
C TRP A 87 17.62 10.16 11.31
N THR A 88 16.82 10.91 12.07
CA THR A 88 15.92 10.38 13.10
C THR A 88 14.45 10.62 12.72
N PRO A 89 13.80 9.67 12.04
CA PRO A 89 12.40 9.84 11.62
C PRO A 89 11.45 9.87 12.82
N THR A 90 10.40 10.68 12.75
CA THR A 90 9.32 10.68 13.74
C THR A 90 8.31 9.56 13.49
N PRO A 91 7.69 8.95 14.51
CA PRO A 91 6.63 7.95 14.31
C PRO A 91 5.41 8.43 13.52
N LEU A 92 5.27 9.75 13.34
CA LEU A 92 4.22 10.37 12.52
C LEU A 92 4.27 9.95 11.04
N TYR A 93 5.39 9.41 10.53
CA TYR A 93 5.44 8.82 9.19
C TYR A 93 4.45 7.65 9.02
N ALA A 94 4.04 6.98 10.11
CA ALA A 94 2.99 5.97 10.07
C ALA A 94 1.63 6.55 9.59
N LEU A 95 1.34 7.82 9.87
CA LEU A 95 0.13 8.49 9.36
C LEU A 95 0.11 8.55 7.83
N ALA A 96 1.28 8.58 7.19
CA ALA A 96 1.36 8.50 5.74
C ALA A 96 0.87 7.15 5.22
N GLY A 97 1.10 6.04 5.95
CA GLY A 97 0.54 4.73 5.63
C GLY A 97 -0.99 4.69 5.71
N ILE A 98 -1.58 5.38 6.70
CA ILE A 98 -3.04 5.55 6.81
C ILE A 98 -3.56 6.42 5.65
N ALA A 99 -2.90 7.55 5.38
CA ALA A 99 -3.23 8.42 4.25
C ALA A 99 -3.08 7.69 2.91
N HIS A 100 -2.18 6.73 2.80
CA HIS A 100 -2.01 5.89 1.62
C HIS A 100 -3.16 4.90 1.45
N ALA A 101 -3.67 4.34 2.55
CA ALA A 101 -4.90 3.53 2.56
C ALA A 101 -6.07 4.34 2.00
N VAL A 102 -6.25 5.55 2.53
CA VAL A 102 -7.29 6.50 2.08
C VAL A 102 -7.03 6.96 0.64
N GLY A 103 -5.76 7.03 0.25
CA GLY A 103 -5.31 7.35 -1.10
C GLY A 103 -5.82 6.37 -2.16
N ALA A 104 -6.16 5.14 -1.78
CA ALA A 104 -6.79 4.17 -2.67
C ALA A 104 -8.16 4.65 -3.21
N THR A 105 -8.83 5.57 -2.50
CA THR A 105 -10.13 6.13 -2.90
C THR A 105 -10.08 7.64 -3.13
N LEU A 106 -9.23 8.38 -2.42
CA LEU A 106 -9.10 9.82 -2.50
C LEU A 106 -7.74 10.25 -3.09
N LEU A 107 -7.77 10.81 -4.30
CA LEU A 107 -6.55 11.26 -5.01
C LEU A 107 -5.74 12.26 -4.18
N ALA A 108 -6.39 13.17 -3.44
CA ALA A 108 -5.70 14.14 -2.59
C ALA A 108 -4.85 13.47 -1.51
N ALA A 109 -5.37 12.42 -0.85
CA ALA A 109 -4.62 11.65 0.15
C ALA A 109 -3.48 10.85 -0.49
N PHE A 110 -3.68 10.36 -1.72
CA PHE A 110 -2.63 9.71 -2.50
C PHE A 110 -1.49 10.66 -2.85
N ALA A 111 -1.82 11.87 -3.32
CA ALA A 111 -0.87 12.91 -3.71
C ALA A 111 0.03 13.37 -2.54
N VAL A 112 -0.47 13.28 -1.30
CA VAL A 112 0.32 13.60 -0.09
C VAL A 112 1.09 12.38 0.41
N SER A 113 0.46 11.21 0.48
CA SER A 113 1.10 10.00 1.03
C SER A 113 2.30 9.53 0.20
N VAL A 114 2.20 9.58 -1.13
CA VAL A 114 3.27 9.15 -2.05
C VAL A 114 4.60 9.89 -1.82
N PRO A 115 4.66 11.24 -1.84
CA PRO A 115 5.92 11.93 -1.60
C PRO A 115 6.43 11.76 -0.17
N VAL A 116 5.55 11.68 0.83
CA VAL A 116 5.96 11.48 2.24
C VAL A 116 6.61 10.11 2.44
N ILE A 117 5.98 9.03 1.94
CA ILE A 117 6.53 7.67 2.03
C ILE A 117 7.76 7.52 1.13
N GLY A 118 7.74 8.11 -0.06
CA GLY A 118 8.89 8.12 -0.97
C GLY A 118 10.10 8.81 -0.35
N TYR A 119 9.90 9.96 0.30
CA TYR A 119 10.95 10.67 1.03
C TYR A 119 11.48 9.83 2.20
N TYR A 120 10.60 9.17 2.95
CA TYR A 120 11.00 8.25 4.02
C TYR A 120 11.92 7.14 3.50
N LEU A 121 11.50 6.45 2.42
CA LEU A 121 12.27 5.36 1.80
C LEU A 121 13.60 5.84 1.25
N TYR A 122 13.64 7.03 0.63
CA TYR A 122 14.87 7.63 0.13
C TYR A 122 15.86 7.92 1.27
N ARG A 123 15.40 8.61 2.33
CA ARG A 123 16.25 8.97 3.47
C ARG A 123 16.70 7.75 4.27
N ARG A 124 15.86 6.72 4.40
CA ARG A 124 16.22 5.48 5.10
C ARG A 124 17.34 4.70 4.40
N ARG A 125 17.46 4.80 3.08
CA ARG A 125 18.44 4.04 2.29
C ARG A 125 19.80 4.74 2.17
N ARG A 126 19.81 6.06 2.34
CA ARG A 126 21.00 6.90 2.27
C ARG A 126 21.73 6.86 3.61
#